data_AF-A0A1M7KV74-F1
#
_entry.id   AF-A0A1M7KV74-F1
#
_cell.length_a   1.000
_cell.length_b   1.000
_cell.length_c   1.000
_cell.angle_alpha   90.00
_cell.angle_beta   90.00
_cell.angle_gamma   90.00
#
_symmetry.space_group_name_H-M   'P 1'
#
loop_
_entity.id
_entity.type
_entity.pdbx_description
1 polymer ?
#
loop_
_entity_poly.entity_id
_entity_poly.type
_entity_poly.pdbx_seq_one_letter_code
_entity_poly.pdbx_strand_id
1 'polypeptide(L)'
;MTGYNNEDIIRYADGEMDATEAARFEATMQQDPALAAALRHYREVKAILAQRLPPDAQLDALKATLKQQRSRYFNTPSKVVSIRKYLIGAAAAAAILIAVLVIRHSPEKDFLQQYSTTMEVSAERGNNNDTLLLRAASLFNHKAYTQAVSLLDSCLQTDSTNAQALYYRGLAGIYTTSPAQGIADLEKTFAGESVFKYDAAFYLAVHYAQRHQTDSAASWINKIPAEAAAYEKAQTLKKQLK
;
A
#
# COMPACT_ATOMS: atom_id res chain seq x y z
N MET A 1 -18.72 -27.44 -40.72
CA MET A 1 -20.10 -27.91 -40.91
C MET A 1 -20.62 -28.33 -39.55
N THR A 2 -21.35 -27.44 -38.91
CA THR A 2 -22.08 -27.72 -37.66
C THR A 2 -23.27 -28.60 -38.03
N GLY A 3 -23.09 -29.92 -37.96
CA GLY A 3 -24.20 -30.85 -38.19
C GLY A 3 -25.25 -30.68 -37.11
N TYR A 4 -26.53 -30.73 -37.49
CA TYR A 4 -27.63 -30.81 -36.54
C TYR A 4 -27.47 -32.06 -35.68
N ASN A 5 -27.67 -31.92 -34.38
CA ASN A 5 -27.56 -33.01 -33.44
C ASN A 5 -28.96 -33.57 -33.06
N ASN A 6 -29.00 -34.57 -32.18
CA ASN A 6 -30.27 -35.17 -31.75
C ASN A 6 -31.20 -34.18 -31.04
N GLU A 7 -30.65 -33.18 -30.35
CA GLU A 7 -31.43 -32.15 -29.67
C GLU A 7 -32.15 -31.25 -30.68
N ASP A 8 -31.49 -30.90 -31.79
CA ASP A 8 -32.12 -30.15 -32.88
C ASP A 8 -33.26 -30.93 -33.55
N ILE A 9 -33.08 -32.24 -33.73
CA ILE A 9 -34.13 -33.11 -34.29
C ILE A 9 -35.36 -33.13 -33.37
N ILE A 10 -35.16 -33.21 -32.05
CA ILE A 10 -36.23 -33.17 -31.05
C ILE A 10 -36.94 -31.82 -31.09
N ARG A 11 -36.20 -30.72 -31.05
CA ARG A 11 -36.76 -29.36 -31.10
C ARG A 11 -37.59 -29.12 -32.35
N TYR A 12 -37.12 -29.57 -33.51
CA TYR A 12 -37.90 -29.48 -34.76
C TYR A 12 -39.16 -30.33 -34.71
N ALA A 13 -39.04 -31.59 -34.25
CA ALA A 13 -40.18 -32.52 -34.16
C ALA A 13 -41.24 -32.09 -33.14
N ASP A 14 -40.85 -31.33 -32.11
CA ASP A 14 -41.72 -30.82 -31.04
C ASP A 14 -42.25 -29.41 -31.33
N GLY A 15 -41.82 -28.78 -32.44
CA GLY A 15 -42.26 -27.43 -32.83
C GLY A 15 -41.65 -26.32 -31.97
N GLU A 16 -40.49 -26.56 -31.37
CA GLU A 16 -39.77 -25.63 -30.49
C GLU A 16 -38.71 -24.78 -31.23
N MET A 17 -38.60 -24.96 -32.55
CA MET A 17 -37.81 -24.08 -33.42
C MET A 17 -38.63 -22.87 -33.86
N ASP A 18 -37.99 -21.71 -33.96
CA ASP A 18 -38.63 -20.55 -34.58
C ASP A 18 -38.76 -20.70 -36.10
N ALA A 19 -39.53 -19.82 -36.74
CA ALA A 19 -39.82 -19.90 -38.17
C ALA A 19 -38.56 -19.84 -39.06
N THR A 20 -37.50 -19.16 -38.61
CA THR A 20 -36.25 -19.04 -39.35
C THR A 20 -35.34 -20.24 -39.15
N GLU A 21 -35.32 -20.79 -37.93
CA GLU A 21 -34.61 -22.02 -37.59
C GLU A 21 -35.22 -23.23 -38.31
N ALA A 22 -36.56 -23.35 -38.31
CA ALA A 22 -37.28 -24.43 -38.97
C ALA A 22 -37.03 -24.45 -40.50
N ALA A 23 -37.06 -23.29 -41.15
CA ALA A 23 -36.80 -23.19 -42.59
C ALA A 23 -35.38 -23.64 -42.97
N ARG A 24 -34.38 -23.35 -42.12
CA ARG A 24 -32.99 -23.81 -42.32
C ARG A 24 -32.84 -25.31 -42.08
N PHE A 25 -33.53 -25.84 -41.07
CA PHE A 25 -33.55 -27.27 -40.78
C PHE A 25 -34.14 -28.05 -41.96
N GLU A 26 -35.26 -27.56 -42.52
CA GLU A 26 -35.91 -28.16 -43.71
C GLU A 26 -35.03 -28.10 -44.96
N ALA A 27 -34.38 -26.96 -45.21
CA ALA A 27 -33.43 -26.83 -46.33
C ALA A 27 -32.25 -27.81 -46.20
N THR A 28 -31.77 -28.04 -44.98
CA THR A 28 -30.68 -28.99 -44.71
C THR A 28 -31.15 -30.44 -44.85
N MET A 29 -32.38 -30.74 -44.45
CA MET A 29 -32.99 -32.06 -44.60
C MET A 29 -33.14 -32.49 -46.08
N GLN A 30 -33.28 -31.53 -47.00
CA GLN A 30 -33.27 -31.83 -48.45
C GLN A 30 -31.90 -32.25 -48.97
N GLN A 31 -30.82 -31.82 -48.31
CA GLN A 31 -29.44 -32.09 -48.69
C GLN A 31 -28.84 -33.27 -47.93
N ASP A 32 -29.38 -33.59 -46.75
CA ASP A 32 -28.93 -34.66 -45.87
C ASP A 32 -30.02 -35.73 -45.64
N PRO A 33 -29.99 -36.84 -46.40
CA PRO A 33 -30.91 -37.96 -46.21
C PRO A 33 -30.79 -38.63 -44.84
N ALA A 34 -29.64 -38.55 -44.17
CA ALA A 34 -29.45 -39.14 -42.84
C ALA A 34 -30.22 -38.35 -41.78
N LEU A 35 -30.24 -37.02 -41.88
CA LEU A 35 -31.05 -36.15 -41.03
C LEU A 35 -32.55 -36.44 -41.20
N ALA A 36 -33.01 -36.62 -42.45
CA ALA A 36 -34.40 -37.01 -42.75
C ALA A 36 -34.76 -38.39 -42.17
N ALA A 37 -33.84 -39.36 -42.22
CA ALA A 37 -34.05 -40.69 -41.64
C ALA A 37 -34.09 -40.64 -40.10
N ALA A 38 -33.21 -39.86 -39.47
CA ALA A 38 -33.17 -39.70 -38.02
C ALA A 38 -34.46 -39.04 -37.48
N LEU A 39 -34.97 -38.02 -38.17
CA LEU A 39 -36.26 -37.40 -37.84
C LEU A 39 -37.43 -38.39 -37.95
N ARG A 40 -37.46 -39.24 -39.00
CA ARG A 40 -38.49 -40.28 -39.14
C ARG A 40 -38.43 -41.28 -38.00
N HIS A 41 -37.24 -41.78 -37.68
CA HIS A 41 -37.05 -42.74 -36.59
C HIS A 41 -37.50 -42.17 -35.24
N TYR A 42 -37.14 -40.91 -34.95
CA TYR A 42 -37.61 -40.23 -33.75
C TYR A 42 -39.14 -40.14 -33.68
N ARG A 43 -39.80 -39.78 -34.79
CA ARG A 43 -41.26 -39.70 -34.86
C ARG A 43 -41.94 -41.06 -34.66
N GLU A 44 -41.37 -42.14 -35.20
CA GLU A 44 -41.86 -43.51 -35.02
C GLU A 44 -41.78 -43.95 -33.56
N VAL A 45 -40.63 -43.76 -32.92
CA VAL A 45 -40.44 -44.07 -31.49
C VAL A 45 -41.44 -43.27 -30.64
N LYS A 46 -41.57 -41.97 -30.92
CA LYS A 46 -42.52 -41.10 -30.22
C LYS A 46 -43.97 -41.55 -30.41
N ALA A 47 -44.36 -41.98 -31.60
CA ALA A 47 -45.71 -42.49 -31.87
C ALA A 47 -46.00 -43.79 -31.11
N ILE A 48 -45.04 -44.72 -31.06
CA ILE A 48 -45.15 -45.95 -30.27
C ILE A 48 -45.29 -45.65 -28.78
N LEU A 49 -44.51 -44.69 -28.27
CA LEU A 49 -44.60 -44.25 -26.88
C LEU A 49 -45.96 -43.61 -26.58
N ALA A 50 -46.44 -42.71 -27.45
CA ALA A 50 -47.75 -42.08 -27.30
C ALA A 50 -48.92 -43.08 -27.35
N GLN A 51 -48.76 -44.22 -28.03
CA GLN A 51 -49.76 -45.28 -28.04
C GLN A 51 -49.75 -46.12 -26.75
N ARG A 52 -48.58 -46.27 -26.11
CA ARG A 52 -48.40 -47.08 -24.89
C ARG A 52 -48.60 -46.30 -23.59
N LEU A 53 -48.45 -44.98 -23.62
CA LEU A 53 -48.76 -44.11 -22.50
C LEU A 53 -50.15 -43.47 -22.73
N PRO A 54 -51.16 -43.73 -21.89
CA PRO A 54 -52.45 -43.06 -22.02
C PRO A 54 -52.27 -41.53 -21.88
N PRO A 55 -53.10 -40.72 -22.57
CA PRO A 55 -53.06 -39.26 -22.42
C PRO A 55 -53.25 -38.87 -20.96
N ASP A 56 -52.20 -38.34 -20.33
CA ASP A 56 -52.25 -37.88 -18.96
C ASP A 56 -52.84 -36.47 -18.91
N ALA A 57 -54.14 -36.39 -18.59
CA ALA A 57 -54.86 -35.13 -18.47
C ALA A 57 -54.19 -34.16 -17.46
N GLN A 58 -53.41 -34.67 -16.50
CA GLN A 58 -52.68 -33.84 -15.55
C GLN A 58 -51.45 -33.18 -16.18
N LEU A 59 -50.80 -33.85 -17.13
CA LEU A 59 -49.62 -33.35 -17.83
C LEU A 59 -49.98 -32.23 -18.82
N ASP A 60 -51.12 -32.33 -19.50
CA ASP A 60 -51.64 -31.28 -20.37
C ASP A 60 -52.07 -30.04 -19.56
N ALA A 61 -52.73 -30.24 -18.41
CA ALA A 61 -53.06 -29.17 -17.48
C ALA A 61 -51.80 -28.47 -16.93
N LEU A 62 -50.74 -29.24 -16.63
CA LEU A 62 -49.45 -28.72 -16.19
C LEU A 62 -48.77 -27.89 -17.30
N LYS A 63 -48.70 -28.40 -18.53
CA LYS A 63 -48.15 -27.66 -19.68
C LYS A 63 -48.89 -26.35 -19.94
N ALA A 64 -50.23 -26.37 -19.88
CA ALA A 64 -51.05 -25.17 -20.02
C ALA A 64 -50.73 -24.14 -18.93
N THR A 65 -50.62 -24.59 -17.67
CA THR A 65 -50.27 -23.74 -16.52
C THR A 65 -48.87 -23.13 -16.69
N LEU A 66 -47.87 -23.93 -17.08
CA LEU A 66 -46.51 -23.46 -17.29
C LEU A 66 -46.42 -22.46 -18.45
N LYS A 67 -47.15 -22.70 -19.55
CA LYS A 67 -47.20 -21.77 -20.70
C LYS A 67 -47.86 -20.43 -20.32
N GLN A 68 -48.92 -20.48 -19.52
CA GLN A 68 -49.59 -19.29 -18.99
C GLN A 68 -48.70 -18.51 -18.00
N GLN A 69 -47.91 -19.20 -17.17
CA GLN A 69 -47.00 -18.52 -16.25
C GLN A 69 -45.74 -17.98 -16.95
N ARG A 70 -45.25 -18.65 -18.00
CA ARG A 70 -44.09 -18.19 -18.78
C ARG A 70 -44.31 -16.80 -19.37
N SER A 71 -45.48 -16.53 -19.95
CA SER A 71 -45.80 -15.21 -20.50
C SER A 71 -45.91 -14.11 -19.43
N ARG A 72 -46.21 -14.49 -18.19
CA ARG A 72 -46.37 -13.57 -17.05
C ARG A 72 -45.04 -13.16 -16.42
N TYR A 73 -44.02 -14.01 -16.45
CA TYR A 73 -42.74 -13.78 -15.77
C TYR A 73 -41.53 -13.54 -16.71
N PHE A 74 -41.61 -13.89 -17.99
CA PHE A 74 -40.46 -13.83 -18.91
C PHE A 74 -40.57 -12.79 -20.04
N ASN A 75 -41.63 -11.96 -20.09
CA ASN A 75 -41.85 -10.97 -21.17
C ASN A 75 -41.55 -9.51 -20.81
N THR A 76 -41.01 -9.21 -19.63
CA THR A 76 -40.57 -7.85 -19.30
C THR A 76 -39.05 -7.74 -19.51
N PRO A 77 -38.57 -6.89 -20.43
CA PRO A 77 -37.15 -6.58 -20.50
C PRO A 77 -36.77 -5.85 -19.21
N SER A 78 -36.19 -6.60 -18.27
CA SER A 78 -35.58 -6.05 -17.07
C SER A 78 -34.55 -4.99 -17.48
N LYS A 79 -34.64 -3.78 -16.92
CA LYS A 79 -33.73 -2.68 -17.19
C LYS A 79 -32.35 -3.04 -16.65
N VAL A 80 -31.50 -3.64 -17.50
CA VAL A 80 -30.12 -3.97 -17.18
C VAL A 80 -29.33 -2.67 -17.00
N VAL A 81 -29.20 -2.20 -15.77
CA VAL A 81 -28.26 -1.11 -15.45
C VAL A 81 -26.85 -1.66 -15.49
N SER A 82 -25.99 -1.09 -16.34
CA SER A 82 -24.62 -1.57 -16.49
C SER A 82 -23.81 -1.34 -15.20
N ILE A 83 -23.62 -2.39 -14.41
CA ILE A 83 -22.81 -2.38 -13.17
C ILE A 83 -21.41 -1.80 -13.41
N ARG A 84 -20.88 -1.89 -14.64
CA ARG A 84 -19.59 -1.27 -15.03
C ARG A 84 -19.47 0.20 -14.66
N LYS A 85 -20.53 1.01 -14.79
CA LYS A 85 -20.47 2.46 -14.48
C LYS A 85 -20.29 2.70 -12.97
N TYR A 86 -20.94 1.89 -12.14
CA TYR A 86 -20.80 1.97 -10.69
C TYR A 86 -19.46 1.39 -10.22
N LEU A 87 -18.97 0.32 -10.86
CA LEU A 87 -17.63 -0.23 -10.60
C LEU A 87 -16.52 0.77 -10.94
N ILE A 88 -16.63 1.51 -12.05
CA ILE A 88 -15.66 2.55 -12.41
C ILE A 88 -15.67 3.68 -11.37
N GLY A 89 -16.85 4.14 -10.94
CA GLY A 89 -16.96 5.16 -9.89
C GLY A 89 -16.39 4.71 -8.54
N ALA A 90 -16.71 3.48 -8.12
CA ALA A 90 -16.19 2.90 -6.89
C ALA A 90 -14.66 2.68 -6.94
N ALA A 91 -14.13 2.23 -8.08
CA ALA A 91 -12.69 2.07 -8.28
C ALA A 91 -11.95 3.41 -8.24
N ALA A 92 -12.51 4.47 -8.84
CA ALA A 92 -11.94 5.82 -8.77
C ALA A 92 -11.91 6.35 -7.33
N ALA A 93 -13.00 6.16 -6.57
CA ALA A 93 -13.04 6.56 -5.16
C ALA A 93 -12.02 5.78 -4.29
N ALA A 94 -11.90 4.47 -4.52
CA ALA A 94 -10.90 3.64 -3.85
C ALA A 94 -9.46 4.05 -4.22
N ALA A 95 -9.18 4.36 -5.49
CA ALA A 95 -7.88 4.83 -5.92
C ALA A 95 -7.51 6.19 -5.29
N ILE A 96 -8.47 7.10 -5.16
CA ILE A 96 -8.26 8.38 -4.48
C ILE A 96 -7.98 8.15 -2.99
N LEU A 97 -8.74 7.28 -2.31
CA LEU A 97 -8.49 6.92 -0.91
C LEU A 97 -7.11 6.30 -0.71
N ILE A 98 -6.70 5.38 -1.60
CA ILE A 98 -5.37 4.78 -1.57
C ILE A 98 -4.29 5.83 -1.80
N ALA A 99 -4.47 6.74 -2.78
CA ALA A 99 -3.53 7.83 -3.03
C ALA A 99 -3.37 8.74 -1.81
N VAL A 100 -4.47 9.11 -1.15
CA VAL A 100 -4.45 9.92 0.09
C VAL A 100 -3.75 9.19 1.23
N LEU A 101 -4.00 7.89 1.40
CA LEU A 101 -3.33 7.08 2.41
C LEU A 101 -1.82 6.98 2.13
N VAL A 102 -1.42 6.74 0.88
CA VAL A 102 0.00 6.64 0.49
C VAL A 102 0.73 7.97 0.67
N ILE A 103 0.09 9.10 0.36
CA ILE A 103 0.68 10.44 0.61
C ILE A 103 0.83 10.70 2.11
N ARG A 104 -0.17 10.33 2.93
CA ARG A 104 -0.08 10.46 4.40
C ARG A 104 0.91 9.51 5.06
N HIS A 105 1.20 8.36 4.45
CA HIS A 105 2.06 7.32 5.02
C HIS A 105 3.41 7.18 4.33
N SER A 106 3.75 8.08 3.41
CA SER A 106 5.10 8.14 2.88
C SER A 106 6.06 8.44 4.03
N PRO A 107 7.04 7.56 4.31
CA PRO A 107 7.97 7.78 5.40
C PRO A 107 8.73 9.08 5.11
N GLU A 108 8.56 10.07 5.99
CA GLU A 108 9.35 11.30 5.90
C GLU A 108 10.84 10.93 5.98
N LYS A 109 11.68 11.73 5.32
CA LYS A 109 13.13 11.56 5.44
C LYS A 109 13.52 11.79 6.90
N ASP A 110 13.98 10.72 7.56
CA ASP A 110 14.54 10.80 8.90
C ASP A 110 16.01 11.25 8.82
N PHE A 111 16.20 12.56 8.85
CA PHE A 111 17.52 13.18 8.84
C PHE A 111 18.32 12.83 10.09
N LEU A 112 17.67 12.67 11.24
CA LEU A 112 18.35 12.28 12.49
C LEU A 112 18.91 10.85 12.39
N GLN A 113 18.21 9.94 11.74
CA GLN A 113 18.70 8.59 11.47
C GLN A 113 19.79 8.60 10.39
N GLN A 114 19.60 9.36 9.31
CA GLN A 114 20.54 9.45 8.20
C GLN A 114 21.93 9.96 8.63
N TYR A 115 21.98 10.92 9.56
CA TYR A 115 23.21 11.50 10.07
C TYR A 115 23.59 10.98 11.46
N SER A 116 23.08 9.80 11.85
CA SER A 116 23.47 9.16 13.11
C SER A 116 24.99 8.96 13.18
N THR A 117 25.54 9.19 14.37
CA THR A 117 26.97 9.02 14.67
C THR A 117 27.14 8.16 15.90
N THR A 118 28.37 7.75 16.16
CA THR A 118 28.77 7.09 17.40
C THR A 118 29.46 8.09 18.33
N MET A 119 29.38 7.80 19.63
CA MET A 119 30.21 8.43 20.63
C MET A 119 31.54 7.69 20.72
N GLU A 120 32.62 8.42 20.44
CA GLU A 120 33.99 7.93 20.56
C GLU A 120 34.61 8.48 21.85
N VAL A 121 35.18 7.59 22.65
CA VAL A 121 35.85 7.95 23.90
C VAL A 121 37.21 7.27 23.88
N SER A 122 38.28 8.06 23.92
CA SER A 122 39.62 7.52 24.16
C SER A 122 39.75 7.12 25.62
N ALA A 123 40.13 5.87 25.88
CA ALA A 123 40.44 5.38 27.21
C ALA A 123 41.84 5.88 27.62
N GLU A 124 41.96 7.17 27.88
CA GLU A 124 43.15 7.70 28.56
C GLU A 124 42.98 7.47 30.07
N ARG A 125 44.06 7.01 30.72
CA ARG A 125 44.04 6.42 32.06
C ARG A 125 43.44 7.33 33.16
N GLY A 126 42.39 6.85 33.82
CA GLY A 126 42.38 6.73 35.29
C GLY A 126 41.47 7.63 36.13
N ASN A 127 40.43 8.28 35.59
CA ASN A 127 39.47 9.06 36.38
C ASN A 127 38.05 8.44 36.37
N ASN A 128 37.26 8.69 37.43
CA ASN A 128 35.84 8.35 37.52
C ASN A 128 35.02 8.95 36.36
N ASN A 129 35.40 10.14 35.86
CA ASN A 129 34.76 10.75 34.68
C ASN A 129 34.96 9.94 33.40
N ASP A 130 36.11 9.28 33.23
CA ASP A 130 36.35 8.41 32.07
C ASP A 130 35.40 7.21 32.11
N THR A 131 35.10 6.71 33.32
CA THR A 131 34.13 5.63 33.51
C THR A 131 32.70 6.06 33.18
N LEU A 132 32.31 7.30 33.52
CA LEU A 132 31.00 7.86 33.16
C LEU A 132 30.86 8.08 31.66
N LEU A 133 31.87 8.67 31.01
CA LEU A 133 31.87 8.90 29.56
C LEU A 133 31.85 7.58 28.77
N LEU A 134 32.62 6.56 29.20
CA LEU A 134 32.60 5.23 28.58
C LEU A 134 31.22 4.57 28.67
N ARG A 135 30.56 4.66 29.84
CA ARG A 135 29.20 4.14 30.02
C ARG A 135 28.18 4.92 29.19
N ALA A 136 28.28 6.25 29.17
CA ALA A 136 27.44 7.11 28.35
C ALA A 136 27.60 6.78 26.86
N ALA A 137 28.83 6.56 26.39
CA ALA A 137 29.12 6.18 25.01
C ALA A 137 28.48 4.85 24.64
N SER A 138 28.57 3.85 25.53
CA SER A 138 27.89 2.56 25.33
C SER A 138 26.38 2.76 25.16
N LEU A 139 25.74 3.49 26.06
CA LEU A 139 24.29 3.76 25.99
C LEU A 139 23.92 4.57 24.73
N PHE A 140 24.70 5.59 24.40
CA PHE A 140 24.52 6.41 23.21
C PHE A 140 24.57 5.57 21.93
N ASN A 141 25.59 4.71 21.80
CA ASN A 141 25.79 3.84 20.64
C ASN A 141 24.69 2.77 20.53
N HIS A 142 24.08 2.37 21.65
CA HIS A 142 22.89 1.51 21.69
C HIS A 142 21.56 2.29 21.57
N LYS A 143 21.61 3.60 21.25
CA LYS A 143 20.45 4.49 21.09
C LYS A 143 19.60 4.64 22.36
N ALA A 144 20.15 4.31 23.52
CA ALA A 144 19.52 4.53 24.83
C ALA A 144 19.72 5.98 25.28
N TYR A 145 19.27 6.93 24.46
CA TYR A 145 19.60 8.36 24.60
C TYR A 145 19.20 8.96 25.95
N THR A 146 18.02 8.63 26.48
CA THR A 146 17.58 9.11 27.80
C THR A 146 18.52 8.67 28.92
N GLN A 147 19.04 7.45 28.85
CA GLN A 147 19.99 6.94 29.86
C GLN A 147 21.38 7.56 29.66
N ALA A 148 21.80 7.75 28.40
CA ALA A 148 23.04 8.44 28.08
C ALA A 148 23.03 9.89 28.61
N VAL A 149 21.92 10.62 28.43
CA VAL A 149 21.73 11.99 28.96
C VAL A 149 21.94 12.01 30.48
N SER A 150 21.36 11.07 31.23
CA SER A 150 21.52 11.00 32.70
C SER A 150 22.99 10.81 33.15
N LEU A 151 23.76 9.99 32.43
CA LEU A 151 25.19 9.84 32.73
C LEU A 151 26.00 11.09 32.33
N LEU A 152 25.65 11.72 31.22
CA LEU A 152 26.31 12.95 30.74
C LEU A 152 25.98 14.14 31.65
N ASP A 153 24.78 14.20 32.23
CA ASP A 153 24.43 15.15 33.28
C ASP A 153 25.36 15.01 34.49
N SER A 154 25.62 13.77 34.92
CA SER A 154 26.53 13.49 36.03
C SER A 154 27.98 13.90 35.71
N CYS A 155 28.40 13.72 34.45
CA CYS A 155 29.70 14.20 33.97
C CYS A 155 29.79 15.74 34.04
N LEU A 156 28.73 16.44 33.63
CA LEU A 156 28.66 17.90 33.63
C LEU A 156 28.43 18.52 35.01
N GLN A 157 27.93 17.76 35.98
CA GLN A 157 27.94 18.15 37.40
C GLN A 157 29.37 18.18 37.97
N THR A 158 30.23 17.28 37.49
CA THR A 158 31.63 17.21 37.91
C THR A 158 32.48 18.25 37.18
N ASP A 159 32.28 18.40 35.88
CA ASP A 159 32.92 19.43 35.06
C ASP A 159 31.93 20.01 34.04
N SER A 160 31.33 21.15 34.39
CA SER A 160 30.32 21.84 33.57
C SER A 160 30.87 22.43 32.25
N THR A 161 32.19 22.39 32.06
CA THR A 161 32.90 22.90 30.88
C THR A 161 33.40 21.80 29.96
N ASN A 162 33.19 20.53 30.32
CA ASN A 162 33.59 19.39 29.50
C ASN A 162 32.88 19.43 28.13
N ALA A 163 33.63 19.81 27.10
CA ALA A 163 33.10 20.02 25.76
C ALA A 163 32.54 18.73 25.13
N GLN A 164 33.16 17.59 25.42
CA GLN A 164 32.69 16.29 24.93
C GLN A 164 31.35 15.90 25.59
N ALA A 165 31.24 16.07 26.91
CA ALA A 165 30.01 15.78 27.63
C ALA A 165 28.87 16.72 27.21
N LEU A 166 29.15 18.02 27.04
CA LEU A 166 28.18 18.99 26.50
C LEU A 166 27.69 18.59 25.11
N TYR A 167 28.62 18.32 24.20
CA TYR A 167 28.30 17.95 22.83
C TYR A 167 27.43 16.68 22.76
N TYR A 168 27.85 15.60 23.42
CA TYR A 168 27.11 14.33 23.37
C TYR A 168 25.80 14.37 24.16
N ARG A 169 25.68 15.20 25.21
CA ARG A 169 24.38 15.40 25.88
C ARG A 169 23.43 16.15 24.98
N GLY A 170 23.96 17.17 24.28
CA GLY A 170 23.28 17.91 23.23
C GLY A 170 22.72 16.99 22.15
N LEU A 171 23.60 16.16 21.61
CA LEU A 171 23.28 15.21 20.55
C LEU A 171 22.27 14.16 21.02
N ALA A 172 22.47 13.53 22.19
CA ALA A 172 21.51 12.58 22.74
C ALA A 172 20.14 13.23 22.97
N GLY A 173 20.15 14.47 23.50
CA GLY A 173 18.96 15.24 23.80
C GLY A 173 18.08 15.52 22.58
N ILE A 174 18.66 15.79 21.40
CA ILE A 174 17.87 16.04 20.18
C ILE A 174 17.16 14.79 19.64
N TYR A 175 17.56 13.58 20.07
CA TYR A 175 16.86 12.32 19.79
C TYR A 175 15.74 12.01 20.80
N THR A 176 15.55 12.83 21.84
CA THR A 176 14.51 12.62 22.86
C THR A 176 13.23 13.42 22.57
N THR A 177 12.18 13.17 23.36
CA THR A 177 10.88 13.87 23.25
C THR A 177 10.94 15.33 23.71
N SER A 178 11.95 15.72 24.50
CA SER A 178 12.10 17.06 25.08
C SER A 178 13.49 17.64 24.76
N PRO A 179 13.73 18.12 23.53
CA PRO A 179 15.06 18.44 23.03
C PRO A 179 15.62 19.77 23.53
N ALA A 180 14.87 20.57 24.31
CA ALA A 180 15.23 21.95 24.66
C ALA A 180 16.61 22.06 25.33
N GLN A 181 16.90 21.19 26.30
CA GLN A 181 18.21 21.14 26.95
C GLN A 181 19.31 20.73 25.96
N GLY A 182 19.03 19.74 25.10
CA GLY A 182 20.00 19.27 24.12
C GLY A 182 20.36 20.34 23.09
N ILE A 183 19.37 21.12 22.63
CA ILE A 183 19.58 22.28 21.75
C ILE A 183 20.50 23.29 22.45
N ALA A 184 20.21 23.66 23.70
CA ALA A 184 21.02 24.62 24.45
C ALA A 184 22.47 24.15 24.64
N ASP A 185 22.70 22.86 24.84
CA ASP A 185 24.04 22.29 24.95
C ASP A 185 24.82 22.31 23.63
N LEU A 186 24.14 22.03 22.50
CA LEU A 186 24.75 22.16 21.18
C LEU A 186 25.08 23.62 20.86
N GLU A 187 24.21 24.57 21.23
CA GLU A 187 24.48 26.00 21.09
C GLU A 187 25.67 26.43 21.93
N LYS A 188 25.76 25.96 23.18
CA LYS A 188 26.92 26.19 24.06
C LYS A 188 28.19 25.59 23.48
N THR A 189 28.11 24.40 22.89
CA THR A 189 29.24 23.72 22.23
C THR A 189 29.73 24.52 21.02
N PHE A 190 28.80 25.04 20.20
CA PHE A 190 29.11 25.90 19.07
C PHE A 190 29.71 27.25 19.47
N ALA A 191 29.29 27.81 20.61
CA ALA A 191 29.85 29.05 21.13
C ALA A 191 31.30 28.90 21.65
N GLY A 192 31.74 27.66 21.94
CA GLY A 192 33.10 27.36 22.37
C GLY A 192 34.10 27.24 21.21
N GLU A 193 35.31 26.76 21.55
CA GLU A 193 36.41 26.55 20.59
C GLU A 193 36.87 25.08 20.53
N SER A 194 36.02 24.15 20.99
CA SER A 194 36.33 22.72 20.96
C SER A 194 36.26 22.16 19.53
N VAL A 195 36.85 20.98 19.33
CA VAL A 195 36.75 20.23 18.07
C VAL A 195 35.30 19.95 17.64
N PHE A 196 34.36 19.95 18.59
CA PHE A 196 32.93 19.70 18.34
C PHE A 196 32.14 20.93 17.86
N LYS A 197 32.78 22.12 17.79
CA LYS A 197 32.12 23.40 17.49
C LYS A 197 31.20 23.33 16.27
N TYR A 198 31.74 22.91 15.13
CA TYR A 198 31.01 22.90 13.87
C TYR A 198 30.16 21.64 13.68
N ASP A 199 30.50 20.55 14.36
CA ASP A 199 29.62 19.37 14.45
C ASP A 199 28.34 19.72 15.21
N ALA A 200 28.42 20.51 16.27
CA ALA A 200 27.25 20.97 17.01
C ALA A 200 26.32 21.84 16.14
N ALA A 201 26.88 22.77 15.36
CA ALA A 201 26.11 23.54 14.37
C ALA A 201 25.44 22.63 13.32
N PHE A 202 26.15 21.60 12.86
CA PHE A 202 25.59 20.64 11.92
C PHE A 202 24.42 19.87 12.51
N TYR A 203 24.52 19.37 13.74
CA TYR A 203 23.43 18.63 14.38
C TYR A 203 22.23 19.51 14.77
N LEU A 204 22.45 20.80 15.06
CA LEU A 204 21.36 21.77 15.14
C LEU A 204 20.64 21.90 13.80
N ALA A 205 21.37 21.99 12.69
CA ALA A 205 20.75 22.01 11.36
C ALA A 205 19.96 20.74 11.06
N VAL A 206 20.48 19.55 11.40
CA VAL A 206 19.76 18.27 11.27
C VAL A 206 18.49 18.26 12.12
N HIS A 207 18.55 18.75 13.36
CA HIS A 207 17.39 18.85 14.24
C HIS A 207 16.26 19.70 13.65
N TYR A 208 16.60 20.87 13.09
CA TYR A 208 15.64 21.76 12.47
C TYR A 208 15.11 21.23 11.13
N ALA A 209 15.99 20.59 10.34
CA ALA A 209 15.62 19.90 9.10
C ALA A 209 14.57 18.81 9.35
N GLN A 210 14.75 18.00 10.39
CA GLN A 210 13.79 16.97 10.81
C GLN A 210 12.39 17.53 11.13
N ARG A 211 12.32 18.80 11.53
CA ARG A 211 11.08 19.51 11.91
C ARG A 211 10.55 20.40 10.79
N HIS A 212 11.05 20.23 9.57
CA HIS A 212 10.68 21.04 8.39
C HIS A 212 10.94 22.55 8.57
N GLN A 213 11.86 22.91 9.46
CA GLN A 213 12.26 24.30 9.70
C GLN A 213 13.48 24.65 8.83
N THR A 214 13.24 24.74 7.52
CA THR A 214 14.28 24.90 6.50
C THR A 214 15.12 26.17 6.69
N ASP A 215 14.51 27.29 7.10
CA ASP A 215 15.22 28.54 7.33
C ASP A 215 16.18 28.44 8.53
N SER A 216 15.72 27.85 9.63
CA SER A 216 16.55 27.59 10.81
C SER A 216 17.71 26.64 10.48
N ALA A 217 17.44 25.58 9.73
CA ALA A 217 18.47 24.64 9.28
C ALA A 217 19.51 25.33 8.39
N ALA A 218 19.06 26.14 7.41
CA ALA A 218 19.95 26.90 6.53
C ALA A 218 20.82 27.91 7.29
N SER A 219 20.25 28.58 8.30
CA SER A 219 20.99 29.50 9.18
C SER A 219 22.14 28.78 9.89
N TRP A 220 21.90 27.60 10.46
CA TRP A 220 22.94 26.81 11.12
C TRP A 220 23.98 26.26 10.13
N ILE A 221 23.56 25.81 8.94
CA ILE A 221 24.49 25.36 7.90
C ILE A 221 25.45 26.48 7.48
N ASN A 222 24.95 27.71 7.32
CA ASN A 222 25.77 28.83 6.85
C ASN A 222 26.80 29.29 7.90
N LYS A 223 26.71 28.85 9.16
CA LYS A 223 27.71 29.11 10.20
C LYS A 223 28.93 28.17 10.13
N ILE A 224 28.89 27.14 9.27
CA ILE A 224 29.95 26.14 9.14
C ILE A 224 30.90 26.57 8.00
N PRO A 225 32.17 26.89 8.30
CA PRO A 225 33.15 27.33 7.29
C PRO A 225 33.62 26.15 6.44
N ALA A 226 34.22 26.44 5.28
CA ALA A 226 34.63 25.44 4.30
C ALA A 226 35.73 24.48 4.83
N GLU A 227 36.52 24.94 5.78
CA GLU A 227 37.62 24.21 6.40
C GLU A 227 37.15 23.26 7.50
N ALA A 228 35.90 23.37 7.95
CA ALA A 228 35.37 22.52 9.01
C ALA A 228 35.10 21.10 8.50
N ALA A 229 35.40 20.09 9.33
CA ALA A 229 35.13 18.68 9.02
C ALA A 229 33.65 18.40 8.71
N ALA A 230 32.73 19.16 9.31
CA ALA A 230 31.29 19.06 9.08
C ALA A 230 30.81 19.64 7.74
N TYR A 231 31.64 20.39 7.01
CA TYR A 231 31.21 21.19 5.85
C TYR A 231 30.55 20.35 4.76
N GLU A 232 31.18 19.26 4.33
CA GLU A 232 30.66 18.39 3.25
C GLU A 232 29.30 17.79 3.61
N LYS A 233 29.12 17.36 4.87
CA LYS A 233 27.83 16.86 5.37
C LYS A 233 26.79 17.97 5.40
N ALA A 234 27.17 19.17 5.82
CA ALA A 234 26.28 20.34 5.87
C ALA A 234 25.80 20.77 4.47
N GLN A 235 26.68 20.79 3.46
CA GLN A 235 26.29 21.09 2.08
C GLN A 235 25.40 19.99 1.48
N THR A 236 25.63 18.73 1.86
CA THR A 236 24.78 17.61 1.46
C THR A 236 23.37 17.76 2.04
N LEU A 237 23.25 18.09 3.32
CA LEU A 237 21.96 18.41 3.95
C LEU A 237 21.29 19.60 3.26
N LYS A 238 22.03 20.69 2.99
CA LYS A 238 21.50 21.87 2.27
C LYS A 238 20.89 21.53 0.92
N LYS A 239 21.49 20.59 0.17
CA LYS A 239 20.96 20.12 -1.12
C LYS A 239 19.67 19.32 -0.95
N GLN A 240 19.53 18.58 0.14
CA GLN A 240 18.34 17.74 0.43
C GLN A 240 17.13 18.54 0.91
N LEU A 241 17.35 19.78 1.40
CA LEU A 241 16.31 20.70 1.86
C LEU A 241 15.70 21.57 0.74
N LYS A 242 16.23 21.48 -0.48
CA LYS A 242 15.69 22.15 -1.68
C LYS A 242 14.72 21.23 -2.41
#